data_AF-E3GW04-F1
#
_entry.id   AF-E3GW04-F1
#
_cell.length_a   1.000
_cell.length_b   1.000
_cell.length_c   1.000
_cell.angle_alpha   90.00
_cell.angle_beta   90.00
_cell.angle_gamma   90.00
#
_symmetry.space_group_name_H-M   'P 1'
#
loop_
_entity.id
_entity.type
_entity.pdbx_description
1 polymer ?
#
loop_
_entity_poly.entity_id
_entity_poly.type
_entity_poly.pdbx_seq_one_letter_code
_entity_poly.pdbx_strand_id
1 'polypeptide(L)'
;MRKMFIPTLFFLSLLLVNTAHAAKVVYVHENGSDIYDGSSWTHALKTLNKSIDIVENGGIIYACGKFQASNITINKNLSIVGKNTTIFDGSGSGILEITPGNTVKLVNLIFVNGNRTEGGAIINKGCLIIENCTFINNTAIYGGAIRSYGNLTIKNSLFKSNVAFTDEGRGGAINCDGAQETKIENCEFWDGIAPHNGGAIYGWQSGYIYIKNCKFVRNKAPNPAHGGAIYVRWTNVVIENSEFINNTAEVGGALRNHDGVMKIVNCTFIGNIASGWKKRGPIGGALENGLNMTIENSTFINNFAEKQGGAINNYGTLIIKGCSFLNNKSPRGSAIYNSNGTLTVSFSRFVDNEGDVDINSTNQNVTAELNWWGQNNPDFSKRVAGFNVTKWLVLKVIPIPERSEIKVSITSDNYGNQYDPKDGCIPPTPVLFKLDPSSNASGILKPEYCLTDNGECISKFITIKPGTAIITTTVDHETISTRMEASIQNKTFTITLTNLGKSTITIKYYISIYTNPVNGTKVSYRELTITLKPNETKTIELGKYPFKYAVSGTMIVKNPSRYRIPLNLRIKYEIEGLNPQMREISKYIAPRGEFRYIARYTGKEEGYADVW
;
A
#
# COMPACT_ATOMS: atom_id res chain seq x y z
N MET A 1 -105.97 17.75 -10.06
CA MET A 1 -106.08 18.51 -8.79
C MET A 1 -104.70 18.58 -8.15
N ARG A 2 -104.28 19.80 -7.74
CA ARG A 2 -103.27 20.21 -6.73
C ARG A 2 -102.12 19.23 -6.40
N LYS A 3 -100.84 19.55 -6.72
CA LYS A 3 -99.85 20.37 -5.95
C LYS A 3 -99.50 19.83 -4.55
N MET A 4 -98.21 19.49 -4.35
CA MET A 4 -97.29 19.76 -3.20
C MET A 4 -96.40 18.56 -2.88
N PHE A 5 -95.18 18.67 -2.34
CA PHE A 5 -94.03 19.58 -2.46
C PHE A 5 -92.82 18.73 -1.91
N ILE A 6 -91.63 18.97 -2.46
CA ILE A 6 -90.28 18.34 -2.23
C ILE A 6 -89.75 18.79 -0.83
N PRO A 7 -88.81 18.12 -0.08
CA PRO A 7 -87.44 17.95 -0.60
C PRO A 7 -86.44 16.86 -0.13
N THR A 8 -85.54 16.58 -1.08
CA THR A 8 -84.07 16.31 -1.02
C THR A 8 -83.47 15.23 -0.12
N LEU A 9 -82.64 14.37 -0.73
CA LEU A 9 -81.22 14.28 -0.36
C LEU A 9 -80.35 13.84 -1.57
N PHE A 10 -79.33 14.65 -1.82
CA PHE A 10 -78.21 14.40 -2.74
C PHE A 10 -77.25 13.38 -2.11
N PHE A 11 -76.79 12.37 -2.85
CA PHE A 11 -75.50 11.73 -2.58
C PHE A 11 -74.76 11.50 -3.90
N LEU A 12 -73.69 12.28 -4.06
CA LEU A 12 -72.71 12.23 -5.12
C LEU A 12 -71.70 11.12 -4.75
N SER A 13 -71.75 9.96 -5.43
CA SER A 13 -70.75 8.90 -5.25
C SER A 13 -69.55 9.16 -6.15
N LEU A 14 -68.58 9.94 -5.65
CA LEU A 14 -67.24 10.02 -6.22
C LEU A 14 -66.37 8.91 -5.58
N LEU A 15 -66.40 7.72 -6.17
CA LEU A 15 -65.46 6.63 -5.84
C LEU A 15 -64.17 6.84 -6.64
N LEU A 16 -63.30 7.72 -6.13
CA LEU A 16 -61.87 7.69 -6.47
C LEU A 16 -61.22 6.63 -5.58
N VAL A 17 -61.12 5.42 -6.12
CA VAL A 17 -60.25 4.37 -5.58
C VAL A 17 -58.81 4.83 -5.77
N ASN A 18 -58.25 5.48 -4.76
CA ASN A 18 -56.81 5.72 -4.70
C ASN A 18 -56.18 4.47 -4.05
N THR A 19 -56.08 3.37 -4.81
CA THR A 19 -55.24 2.25 -4.40
C THR A 19 -53.81 2.78 -4.35
N ALA A 20 -53.22 2.84 -3.15
CA ALA A 20 -51.80 3.04 -2.99
C ALA A 20 -51.09 1.97 -3.82
N HIS A 21 -50.52 2.37 -4.96
CA HIS A 21 -49.80 1.45 -5.82
C HIS A 21 -48.48 1.12 -5.12
N ALA A 22 -48.36 -0.09 -4.62
CA ALA A 22 -47.07 -0.58 -4.17
C ALA A 22 -46.15 -0.62 -5.39
N ALA A 23 -44.97 0.01 -5.29
CA ALA A 23 -44.04 0.11 -6.41
C ALA A 23 -42.67 -0.43 -6.03
N LYS A 24 -42.05 -1.17 -6.95
CA LYS A 24 -40.67 -1.66 -6.78
C LYS A 24 -39.62 -0.55 -6.88
N VAL A 25 -39.94 0.56 -7.55
CA VAL A 25 -39.09 1.74 -7.69
C VAL A 25 -39.92 2.99 -7.36
N VAL A 26 -39.38 3.84 -6.48
CA VAL A 26 -40.02 5.08 -6.02
C VAL A 26 -39.03 6.24 -6.13
N TYR A 27 -39.46 7.39 -6.62
CA TYR A 27 -38.65 8.60 -6.74
C TYR A 27 -39.06 9.64 -5.69
N VAL A 28 -38.08 10.23 -5.00
CA VAL A 28 -38.27 11.29 -4.00
C VAL A 28 -37.36 12.48 -4.30
N HIS A 29 -37.92 13.69 -4.28
CA HIS A 29 -37.22 14.92 -4.64
C HIS A 29 -37.59 16.06 -3.68
N GLU A 30 -36.65 16.94 -3.34
CA GLU A 30 -36.89 18.06 -2.40
C GLU A 30 -38.03 19.00 -2.84
N ASN A 31 -38.18 19.19 -4.16
CA ASN A 31 -39.24 19.96 -4.81
C ASN A 31 -40.47 19.10 -5.22
N GLY A 32 -40.54 17.84 -4.79
CA GLY A 32 -41.64 16.93 -5.08
C GLY A 32 -42.94 17.26 -4.33
N SER A 33 -43.95 16.39 -4.48
CA SER A 33 -45.22 16.50 -3.75
C SER A 33 -45.72 15.12 -3.31
N ASP A 34 -46.18 15.01 -2.07
CA ASP A 34 -46.70 13.74 -1.52
C ASP A 34 -48.10 13.36 -2.05
N ILE A 35 -48.67 14.19 -2.93
CA ILE A 35 -49.85 13.84 -3.73
C ILE A 35 -49.48 13.00 -4.96
N TYR A 36 -48.21 12.98 -5.37
CA TYR A 36 -47.75 12.19 -6.50
C TYR A 36 -47.56 10.72 -6.13
N ASP A 37 -47.43 9.87 -7.15
CA ASP A 37 -47.32 8.41 -7.00
C ASP A 37 -45.87 7.92 -6.86
N GLY A 38 -44.88 8.80 -7.02
CA GLY A 38 -43.46 8.43 -6.95
C GLY A 38 -42.99 7.61 -8.15
N SER A 39 -43.73 7.57 -9.25
CA SER A 39 -43.43 6.73 -10.43
C SER A 39 -42.25 7.22 -11.28
N SER A 40 -41.89 8.50 -11.15
CA SER A 40 -40.86 9.17 -11.97
C SER A 40 -40.33 10.43 -11.29
N TRP A 41 -39.24 11.01 -11.80
CA TRP A 41 -38.72 12.29 -11.28
C TRP A 41 -39.70 13.46 -11.42
N THR A 42 -40.58 13.46 -12.42
CA THR A 42 -41.61 14.50 -12.61
C THR A 42 -42.83 14.29 -11.71
N HIS A 43 -43.03 13.08 -11.18
CA HIS A 43 -44.05 12.71 -10.20
C HIS A 43 -43.38 12.22 -8.90
N ALA A 44 -42.27 12.85 -8.51
CA ALA A 44 -41.51 12.43 -7.35
C ALA A 44 -42.20 12.87 -6.05
N LEU A 45 -42.19 11.98 -5.05
CA LEU A 45 -42.65 12.29 -3.71
C LEU A 45 -41.80 13.38 -3.06
N LYS A 46 -42.37 14.11 -2.09
CA LYS A 46 -41.65 15.14 -1.34
C LYS A 46 -40.90 14.55 -0.15
N THR A 47 -41.52 13.60 0.55
CA THR A 47 -40.98 13.08 1.81
C THR A 47 -40.50 11.64 1.69
N LEU A 48 -39.45 11.34 2.46
CA LEU A 48 -38.90 9.99 2.53
C LEU A 48 -39.88 9.02 3.23
N ASN A 49 -40.63 9.47 4.24
CA ASN A 49 -41.66 8.67 4.90
C ASN A 49 -42.70 8.14 3.90
N LYS A 50 -43.26 9.04 3.08
CA LYS A 50 -44.24 8.64 2.07
C LYS A 50 -43.65 7.64 1.07
N SER A 51 -42.38 7.81 0.74
CA SER A 51 -41.65 6.91 -0.17
C SER A 51 -41.47 5.51 0.44
N ILE A 52 -41.15 5.43 1.73
CA ILE A 52 -41.03 4.17 2.47
C ILE A 52 -42.38 3.48 2.62
N ASP A 53 -43.47 4.22 2.79
CA ASP A 53 -44.82 3.65 2.89
C ASP A 53 -45.21 2.90 1.62
N ILE A 54 -45.00 3.52 0.46
CA ILE A 54 -45.47 2.99 -0.83
C ILE A 54 -44.49 2.01 -1.50
N VAL A 55 -43.20 2.05 -1.14
CA VAL A 55 -42.23 1.12 -1.75
C VAL A 55 -42.52 -0.31 -1.30
N GLU A 56 -42.44 -1.24 -2.26
CA GLU A 56 -42.53 -2.68 -1.98
C GLU A 56 -41.37 -3.17 -1.12
N ASN A 57 -41.58 -4.27 -0.38
CA ASN A 57 -40.50 -4.97 0.31
C ASN A 57 -39.48 -5.49 -0.72
N GLY A 58 -38.22 -5.07 -0.57
CA GLY A 58 -37.13 -5.31 -1.51
C GLY A 58 -37.02 -4.26 -2.62
N GLY A 59 -37.84 -3.20 -2.60
CA GLY A 59 -37.82 -2.12 -3.59
C GLY A 59 -36.71 -1.08 -3.39
N ILE A 60 -36.68 -0.10 -4.29
CA ILE A 60 -35.64 0.93 -4.38
C ILE A 60 -36.27 2.32 -4.34
N ILE A 61 -35.73 3.20 -3.49
CA ILE A 61 -36.04 4.62 -3.45
C ILE A 61 -34.87 5.40 -4.07
N TYR A 62 -35.12 6.14 -5.15
CA TYR A 62 -34.17 7.11 -5.70
C TYR A 62 -34.44 8.49 -5.11
N ALA A 63 -33.45 9.05 -4.42
CA ALA A 63 -33.54 10.34 -3.74
C ALA A 63 -32.69 11.40 -4.43
N CYS A 64 -33.17 12.65 -4.48
CA CYS A 64 -32.40 13.78 -4.98
C CYS A 64 -32.79 15.09 -4.26
N GLY A 65 -31.78 15.82 -3.79
CA GLY A 65 -31.96 17.08 -3.06
C GLY A 65 -31.70 16.94 -1.55
N LYS A 66 -32.09 17.97 -0.80
CA LYS A 66 -31.93 18.02 0.66
C LYS A 66 -33.26 17.74 1.36
N PHE A 67 -33.24 16.76 2.27
CA PHE A 67 -34.40 16.33 3.03
C PHE A 67 -34.18 16.57 4.52
N GLN A 68 -35.19 17.17 5.15
CA GLN A 68 -35.33 17.14 6.60
C GLN A 68 -35.79 15.76 7.00
N ALA A 69 -34.97 15.04 7.77
CA ALA A 69 -35.20 13.65 8.11
C ALA A 69 -35.12 13.48 9.63
N SER A 70 -36.29 13.31 10.24
CA SER A 70 -36.44 13.24 11.70
C SER A 70 -37.12 11.93 12.08
N ASN A 71 -36.36 11.04 12.69
CA ASN A 71 -36.77 9.76 13.27
C ASN A 71 -37.57 8.86 12.33
N ILE A 72 -37.05 8.65 11.12
CA ILE A 72 -37.67 7.83 10.09
C ILE A 72 -37.40 6.35 10.38
N THR A 73 -38.46 5.55 10.52
CA THR A 73 -38.35 4.10 10.74
C THR A 73 -38.44 3.34 9.42
N ILE A 74 -37.47 2.45 9.16
CA ILE A 74 -37.49 1.53 8.03
C ILE A 74 -37.77 0.12 8.55
N ASN A 75 -38.97 -0.39 8.22
CA ASN A 75 -39.51 -1.65 8.72
C ASN A 75 -39.71 -2.75 7.66
N LYS A 76 -39.08 -2.57 6.49
CA LYS A 76 -39.10 -3.51 5.36
C LYS A 76 -37.71 -3.53 4.72
N ASN A 77 -37.41 -4.56 3.95
CA ASN A 77 -36.19 -4.59 3.14
C ASN A 77 -36.30 -3.52 2.05
N LEU A 78 -35.27 -2.71 1.83
CA LEU A 78 -35.24 -1.74 0.73
C LEU A 78 -33.83 -1.22 0.46
N SER A 79 -33.68 -0.52 -0.67
CA SER A 79 -32.49 0.29 -0.96
C SER A 79 -32.87 1.76 -1.10
N ILE A 80 -32.04 2.66 -0.58
CA ILE A 80 -32.13 4.11 -0.85
C ILE A 80 -30.87 4.54 -1.59
N VAL A 81 -31.06 5.11 -2.78
CA VAL A 81 -29.98 5.51 -3.68
C VAL A 81 -30.07 7.01 -3.93
N GLY A 82 -29.09 7.75 -3.43
CA GLY A 82 -28.95 9.17 -3.73
C GLY A 82 -28.46 9.41 -5.15
N LYS A 83 -29.05 10.39 -5.83
CA LYS A 83 -28.46 11.07 -6.97
C LYS A 83 -27.52 12.13 -6.40
N ASN A 84 -26.24 12.11 -6.80
CA ASN A 84 -25.14 12.97 -6.33
C ASN A 84 -25.56 14.19 -5.48
N THR A 85 -24.98 14.33 -4.28
CA THR A 85 -25.29 15.38 -3.27
C THR A 85 -26.65 15.28 -2.58
N THR A 86 -27.25 14.08 -2.49
CA THR A 86 -28.47 13.88 -1.69
C THR A 86 -28.15 13.96 -0.20
N ILE A 87 -28.81 14.86 0.52
CA ILE A 87 -28.56 15.14 1.93
C ILE A 87 -29.78 14.78 2.77
N PHE A 88 -29.57 13.97 3.80
CA PHE A 88 -30.51 13.78 4.91
C PHE A 88 -29.98 14.57 6.10
N ASP A 89 -30.68 15.66 6.42
CA ASP A 89 -30.35 16.57 7.52
C ASP A 89 -31.25 16.25 8.70
N GLY A 90 -30.64 15.84 9.82
CA GLY A 90 -31.36 15.56 11.07
C GLY A 90 -31.90 16.81 11.74
N SER A 91 -31.33 18.00 11.47
CA SER A 91 -31.65 19.27 12.15
C SER A 91 -31.74 19.15 13.68
N GLY A 92 -30.86 18.35 14.29
CA GLY A 92 -30.88 18.12 15.74
C GLY A 92 -31.79 16.97 16.21
N SER A 93 -32.37 16.21 15.28
CA SER A 93 -33.06 14.93 15.53
C SER A 93 -32.26 13.75 14.97
N GLY A 94 -32.55 12.52 15.42
CA GLY A 94 -32.02 11.33 14.77
C GLY A 94 -32.60 11.16 13.36
N ILE A 95 -31.90 10.48 12.45
CA ILE A 95 -32.32 10.42 11.04
C ILE A 95 -33.09 9.12 10.75
N LEU A 96 -32.43 7.96 10.83
CA LEU A 96 -32.99 6.66 10.47
C LEU A 96 -32.98 5.66 11.64
N GLU A 97 -33.97 4.79 11.68
CA GLU A 97 -33.96 3.57 12.48
C GLU A 97 -34.30 2.36 11.61
N ILE A 98 -33.40 1.37 11.58
CA ILE A 98 -33.62 0.09 10.89
C ILE A 98 -34.14 -0.92 11.89
N THR A 99 -35.34 -1.47 11.68
CA THR A 99 -35.94 -2.41 12.63
C THR A 99 -35.38 -3.84 12.47
N PRO A 100 -35.52 -4.71 13.50
CA PRO A 100 -35.07 -6.09 13.43
C PRO A 100 -35.65 -6.86 12.24
N GLY A 101 -34.84 -7.76 11.67
CA GLY A 101 -35.23 -8.63 10.55
C GLY A 101 -35.20 -7.97 9.16
N ASN A 102 -34.89 -6.67 9.08
CA ASN A 102 -34.86 -5.94 7.82
C ASN A 102 -33.43 -5.68 7.32
N THR A 103 -33.24 -5.84 6.01
CA THR A 103 -32.01 -5.52 5.29
C THR A 103 -32.19 -4.21 4.52
N VAL A 104 -31.37 -3.22 4.85
CA VAL A 104 -31.43 -1.89 4.24
C VAL A 104 -30.08 -1.54 3.62
N LYS A 105 -30.11 -1.13 2.35
CA LYS A 105 -28.94 -0.66 1.62
C LYS A 105 -29.03 0.85 1.37
N LEU A 106 -27.99 1.58 1.74
CA LEU A 106 -27.88 3.03 1.61
C LEU A 106 -26.71 3.35 0.68
N VAL A 107 -26.97 4.10 -0.40
CA VAL A 107 -25.96 4.36 -1.45
C VAL A 107 -25.92 5.84 -1.83
N ASN A 108 -24.73 6.44 -1.87
CA ASN A 108 -24.51 7.82 -2.33
C ASN A 108 -25.30 8.89 -1.54
N LEU A 109 -25.37 8.75 -0.22
CA LEU A 109 -26.11 9.64 0.67
C LEU A 109 -25.18 10.41 1.61
N ILE A 110 -25.61 11.62 1.99
CA ILE A 110 -24.93 12.45 2.99
C ILE A 110 -25.84 12.60 4.21
N PHE A 111 -25.38 12.18 5.38
CA PHE A 111 -26.07 12.28 6.66
C PHE A 111 -25.43 13.38 7.50
N VAL A 112 -26.21 14.42 7.83
CA VAL A 112 -25.69 15.58 8.57
C VAL A 112 -26.57 15.94 9.77
N ASN A 113 -25.94 16.49 10.80
CA ASN A 113 -26.60 17.08 11.97
C ASN A 113 -27.63 16.16 12.65
N GLY A 114 -27.44 14.85 12.54
CA GLY A 114 -28.22 13.87 13.28
C GLY A 114 -27.89 13.98 14.77
N ASN A 115 -28.91 14.10 15.63
CA ASN A 115 -28.72 14.16 17.07
C ASN A 115 -29.76 13.31 17.80
N ARG A 116 -29.29 12.26 18.49
CA ARG A 116 -30.11 11.33 19.26
C ARG A 116 -29.27 10.74 20.39
N THR A 117 -29.90 10.22 21.45
CA THR A 117 -29.19 9.45 22.49
C THR A 117 -28.34 8.30 21.92
N GLU A 118 -28.86 7.60 20.91
CA GLU A 118 -28.22 6.45 20.28
C GLU A 118 -28.19 6.66 18.77
N GLY A 119 -27.03 6.53 18.13
CA GLY A 119 -26.92 6.60 16.68
C GLY A 119 -27.40 7.93 16.13
N GLY A 120 -26.56 8.96 16.16
CA GLY A 120 -26.98 10.33 15.85
C GLY A 120 -27.62 10.43 14.47
N ALA A 121 -27.06 9.78 13.47
CA ALA A 121 -27.72 9.58 12.19
C ALA A 121 -28.59 8.31 12.20
N ILE A 122 -28.02 7.15 12.54
CA ILE A 122 -28.66 5.86 12.30
C ILE A 122 -28.60 4.96 13.53
N ILE A 123 -29.75 4.43 13.93
CA ILE A 123 -29.84 3.22 14.76
C ILE A 123 -30.06 2.01 13.85
N ASN A 124 -29.17 1.02 13.92
CA ASN A 124 -29.31 -0.24 13.20
C ASN A 124 -29.66 -1.39 14.15
N LYS A 125 -30.89 -1.91 14.09
CA LYS A 125 -31.30 -3.15 14.76
C LYS A 125 -31.48 -4.31 13.77
N GLY A 126 -31.25 -4.08 12.48
CA GLY A 126 -31.37 -5.06 11.39
C GLY A 126 -30.02 -5.36 10.71
N CYS A 127 -30.03 -5.50 9.39
CA CYS A 127 -28.83 -5.62 8.56
C CYS A 127 -28.65 -4.35 7.73
N LEU A 128 -27.58 -3.61 7.96
CA LEU A 128 -27.33 -2.33 7.30
C LEU A 128 -26.11 -2.41 6.37
N ILE A 129 -26.32 -2.05 5.11
CA ILE A 129 -25.28 -1.97 4.09
C ILE A 129 -25.16 -0.49 3.66
N ILE A 130 -23.96 0.07 3.78
CA ILE A 130 -23.65 1.47 3.45
C ILE A 130 -22.57 1.48 2.38
N GLU A 131 -22.83 2.15 1.25
CA GLU A 131 -21.88 2.28 0.15
C GLU A 131 -21.78 3.73 -0.32
N ASN A 132 -20.56 4.26 -0.40
CA ASN A 132 -20.31 5.62 -0.90
C ASN A 132 -21.10 6.71 -0.16
N CYS A 133 -21.28 6.57 1.15
CA CYS A 133 -22.01 7.53 1.96
C CYS A 133 -21.06 8.42 2.78
N THR A 134 -21.57 9.54 3.24
CA THR A 134 -20.82 10.51 4.04
C THR A 134 -21.61 10.88 5.30
N PHE A 135 -20.97 10.82 6.47
CA PHE A 135 -21.55 11.16 7.77
C PHE A 135 -20.78 12.32 8.38
N ILE A 136 -21.43 13.48 8.55
CA ILE A 136 -20.78 14.71 9.01
C ILE A 136 -21.53 15.30 10.20
N ASN A 137 -20.80 15.67 11.26
CA ASN A 137 -21.34 16.39 12.41
C ASN A 137 -22.57 15.73 13.04
N ASN A 138 -22.62 14.40 13.05
CA ASN A 138 -23.66 13.67 13.77
C ASN A 138 -23.20 13.45 15.22
N THR A 139 -24.15 13.55 16.14
CA THR A 139 -23.90 13.52 17.58
C THR A 139 -24.81 12.52 18.30
N ALA A 140 -24.26 11.71 19.20
CA ALA A 140 -25.05 10.85 20.08
C ALA A 140 -24.33 10.57 21.40
N ILE A 141 -24.94 9.91 22.38
CA ILE A 141 -24.15 9.36 23.51
C ILE A 141 -23.37 8.14 23.02
N TYR A 142 -23.97 7.34 22.15
CA TYR A 142 -23.35 6.14 21.62
C TYR A 142 -23.44 6.10 20.11
N GLY A 143 -22.29 6.07 19.44
CA GLY A 143 -22.23 6.06 17.99
C GLY A 143 -22.65 7.41 17.44
N GLY A 144 -21.74 8.39 17.44
CA GLY A 144 -22.08 9.76 17.04
C GLY A 144 -22.78 9.82 15.68
N ALA A 145 -22.38 8.97 14.74
CA ALA A 145 -23.14 8.71 13.51
C ALA A 145 -24.05 7.48 13.64
N ILE A 146 -23.48 6.31 13.98
CA ILE A 146 -24.19 5.03 13.88
C ILE A 146 -24.07 4.27 15.19
N ARG A 147 -25.20 3.84 15.75
CA ARG A 147 -25.24 2.75 16.73
C ARG A 147 -25.79 1.50 16.07
N SER A 148 -25.05 0.40 16.14
CA SER A 148 -25.40 -0.86 15.51
C SER A 148 -25.51 -1.99 16.53
N TYR A 149 -26.72 -2.54 16.62
CA TYR A 149 -27.02 -3.80 17.33
C TYR A 149 -27.00 -5.00 16.39
N GLY A 150 -27.27 -4.77 15.10
CA GLY A 150 -27.25 -5.81 14.07
C GLY A 150 -26.04 -5.73 13.14
N ASN A 151 -26.04 -6.56 12.09
CA ASN A 151 -24.93 -6.64 11.14
C ASN A 151 -24.75 -5.32 10.38
N LEU A 152 -23.50 -4.93 10.18
CA LEU A 152 -23.13 -3.67 9.56
C LEU A 152 -22.04 -3.88 8.52
N THR A 153 -22.29 -3.49 7.28
CA THR A 153 -21.30 -3.44 6.22
C THR A 153 -21.18 -2.02 5.70
N ILE A 154 -19.95 -1.48 5.68
CA ILE A 154 -19.67 -0.12 5.22
C ILE A 154 -18.53 -0.18 4.21
N LYS A 155 -18.76 0.41 3.04
CA LYS A 155 -17.76 0.50 1.97
C LYS A 155 -17.62 1.92 1.46
N ASN A 156 -16.39 2.33 1.14
CA ASN A 156 -16.08 3.55 0.40
C ASN A 156 -16.72 4.81 1.03
N SER A 157 -16.79 4.87 2.35
CA SER A 157 -17.59 5.89 3.06
C SER A 157 -16.71 6.77 3.95
N LEU A 158 -17.18 7.99 4.18
CA LEU A 158 -16.49 9.01 4.98
C LEU A 158 -17.27 9.30 6.27
N PHE A 159 -16.58 9.25 7.40
CA PHE A 159 -17.06 9.71 8.70
C PHE A 159 -16.20 10.89 9.15
N LYS A 160 -16.77 12.09 9.24
CA LYS A 160 -16.03 13.29 9.58
C LYS A 160 -16.70 14.05 10.72
N SER A 161 -15.93 14.35 11.77
CA SER A 161 -16.38 15.20 12.88
C SER A 161 -17.66 14.70 13.56
N ASN A 162 -17.85 13.37 13.61
CA ASN A 162 -18.93 12.76 14.38
C ASN A 162 -18.49 12.65 15.84
N VAL A 163 -19.42 12.90 16.76
CA VAL A 163 -19.10 13.05 18.18
C VAL A 163 -20.03 12.20 19.04
N ALA A 164 -19.44 11.37 19.90
CA ALA A 164 -20.14 10.88 21.06
C ALA A 164 -20.08 11.97 22.16
N PHE A 165 -21.21 12.41 22.72
CA PHE A 165 -21.25 13.42 23.79
C PHE A 165 -21.51 12.76 25.16
N THR A 166 -21.21 13.49 26.24
CA THR A 166 -21.13 13.02 27.66
C THR A 166 -19.89 12.22 28.03
N ASP A 167 -19.59 12.17 29.34
CA ASP A 167 -18.47 11.42 29.92
C ASP A 167 -18.60 9.89 29.73
N GLU A 168 -19.77 9.39 29.36
CA GLU A 168 -19.99 7.98 29.01
C GLU A 168 -19.93 7.71 27.49
N GLY A 169 -19.63 8.74 26.70
CA GLY A 169 -19.70 8.72 25.24
C GLY A 169 -18.74 7.69 24.62
N ARG A 170 -19.27 6.83 23.74
CA ARG A 170 -18.50 5.74 23.10
C ARG A 170 -18.73 5.68 21.60
N GLY A 171 -17.65 5.56 20.83
CA GLY A 171 -17.71 5.43 19.38
C GLY A 171 -18.09 6.76 18.73
N GLY A 172 -17.14 7.66 18.55
CA GLY A 172 -17.43 9.01 18.04
C GLY A 172 -18.11 8.99 16.68
N ALA A 173 -17.78 8.00 15.83
CA ALA A 173 -18.53 7.70 14.62
C ALA A 173 -19.47 6.50 14.82
N ILE A 174 -18.91 5.34 15.18
CA ILE A 174 -19.63 4.06 15.17
C ILE A 174 -19.52 3.39 16.53
N ASN A 175 -20.67 2.91 17.03
CA ASN A 175 -20.75 2.04 18.20
C ASN A 175 -21.38 0.71 17.79
N CYS A 176 -20.62 -0.37 17.89
CA CYS A 176 -21.10 -1.73 17.65
C CYS A 176 -21.33 -2.43 19.01
N ASP A 177 -22.58 -2.81 19.27
CA ASP A 177 -23.03 -3.40 20.53
C ASP A 177 -23.72 -4.73 20.25
N GLY A 178 -23.03 -5.84 20.49
CA GLY A 178 -23.57 -7.19 20.27
C GLY A 178 -23.74 -7.61 18.80
N ALA A 179 -23.28 -6.81 17.83
CA ALA A 179 -23.35 -7.18 16.42
C ALA A 179 -22.55 -8.46 16.13
N GLN A 180 -23.13 -9.42 15.42
CA GLN A 180 -22.43 -10.67 15.08
C GLN A 180 -21.24 -10.39 14.15
N GLU A 181 -21.45 -9.54 13.14
CA GLU A 181 -20.42 -9.17 12.18
C GLU A 181 -20.50 -7.69 11.78
N THR A 182 -19.37 -6.99 11.83
CA THR A 182 -19.18 -5.66 11.26
C THR A 182 -18.03 -5.67 10.25
N LYS A 183 -18.25 -5.18 9.04
CA LYS A 183 -17.27 -5.07 7.96
C LYS A 183 -17.11 -3.62 7.51
N ILE A 184 -15.88 -3.11 7.53
CA ILE A 184 -15.56 -1.73 7.18
C ILE A 184 -14.41 -1.75 6.17
N GLU A 185 -14.68 -1.34 4.94
CA GLU A 185 -13.74 -1.45 3.82
C GLU A 185 -13.59 -0.11 3.09
N ASN A 186 -12.35 0.29 2.80
CA ASN A 186 -12.06 1.52 2.04
C ASN A 186 -12.73 2.78 2.65
N CYS A 187 -12.76 2.88 3.98
CA CYS A 187 -13.44 3.97 4.68
C CYS A 187 -12.44 4.92 5.35
N GLU A 188 -12.88 6.15 5.57
CA GLU A 188 -12.09 7.16 6.25
C GLU A 188 -12.83 7.72 7.48
N PHE A 189 -12.12 7.82 8.60
CA PHE A 189 -12.60 8.34 9.88
C PHE A 189 -11.73 9.51 10.32
N TRP A 190 -12.30 10.71 10.25
CA TRP A 190 -11.61 11.96 10.51
C TRP A 190 -12.22 12.69 11.69
N ASP A 191 -11.34 13.11 12.61
CA ASP A 191 -11.70 14.06 13.68
C ASP A 191 -12.90 13.57 14.52
N GLY A 192 -13.06 12.26 14.67
CA GLY A 192 -14.07 11.64 15.52
C GLY A 192 -13.71 11.79 17.00
N ILE A 193 -14.69 12.12 17.84
CA ILE A 193 -14.47 12.36 19.27
C ILE A 193 -15.40 11.49 20.10
N ALA A 194 -14.85 10.76 21.07
CA ALA A 194 -15.62 10.10 22.12
C ALA A 194 -14.97 10.36 23.47
N PRO A 195 -15.61 11.09 24.40
CA PRO A 195 -15.06 11.43 25.70
C PRO A 195 -14.57 10.22 26.50
N HIS A 196 -15.16 9.03 26.31
CA HIS A 196 -14.75 7.81 27.02
C HIS A 196 -13.97 6.82 26.15
N ASN A 197 -14.56 6.15 25.16
CA ASN A 197 -13.84 5.08 24.43
C ASN A 197 -14.09 5.11 22.93
N GLY A 198 -13.04 4.88 22.14
CA GLY A 198 -13.14 4.70 20.70
C GLY A 198 -13.53 6.00 20.01
N GLY A 199 -12.57 6.92 19.81
CA GLY A 199 -12.86 8.22 19.20
C GLY A 199 -13.50 8.13 17.82
N ALA A 200 -13.23 7.06 17.06
CA ALA A 200 -14.00 6.70 15.87
C ALA A 200 -14.94 5.53 16.14
N ILE A 201 -14.40 4.37 16.54
CA ILE A 201 -15.13 3.12 16.62
C ILE A 201 -15.03 2.53 18.02
N TYR A 202 -16.18 2.13 18.56
CA TYR A 202 -16.27 1.34 19.78
C TYR A 202 -16.93 0.00 19.49
N GLY A 203 -16.31 -1.10 19.91
CA GLY A 203 -16.88 -2.46 19.85
C GLY A 203 -17.04 -3.07 21.24
N TRP A 204 -18.23 -3.57 21.54
CA TRP A 204 -18.53 -4.27 22.78
C TRP A 204 -19.36 -5.53 22.53
N GLN A 205 -18.87 -6.68 23.03
CA GLN A 205 -19.54 -7.99 22.92
C GLN A 205 -19.97 -8.35 21.49
N SER A 206 -19.33 -7.74 20.49
CA SER A 206 -19.54 -8.06 19.08
C SER A 206 -18.76 -9.31 18.70
N GLY A 207 -19.26 -10.09 17.74
CA GLY A 207 -18.58 -11.31 17.27
C GLY A 207 -17.24 -10.97 16.61
N TYR A 208 -17.30 -10.30 15.45
CA TYR A 208 -16.12 -9.85 14.72
C TYR A 208 -16.28 -8.45 14.12
N ILE A 209 -15.19 -7.67 14.16
CA ILE A 209 -15.04 -6.43 13.39
C ILE A 209 -13.87 -6.60 12.40
N TYR A 210 -14.17 -6.47 11.10
CA TYR A 210 -13.19 -6.51 10.02
C TYR A 210 -12.97 -5.11 9.48
N ILE A 211 -11.72 -4.65 9.46
CA ILE A 211 -11.32 -3.32 8.98
C ILE A 211 -10.26 -3.50 7.92
N LYS A 212 -10.50 -2.98 6.72
CA LYS A 212 -9.60 -3.16 5.58
C LYS A 212 -9.46 -1.90 4.75
N ASN A 213 -8.22 -1.57 4.37
CA ASN A 213 -7.92 -0.42 3.53
C ASN A 213 -8.51 0.89 4.08
N CYS A 214 -8.51 1.07 5.39
CA CYS A 214 -9.15 2.20 6.05
C CYS A 214 -8.13 3.21 6.58
N LYS A 215 -8.58 4.45 6.79
CA LYS A 215 -7.77 5.52 7.37
C LYS A 215 -8.44 6.13 8.59
N PHE A 216 -7.72 6.20 9.70
CA PHE A 216 -8.15 6.82 10.96
C PHE A 216 -7.24 8.00 11.28
N VAL A 217 -7.75 9.22 11.18
CA VAL A 217 -6.96 10.44 11.31
C VAL A 217 -7.51 11.36 12.38
N ARG A 218 -6.65 11.74 13.34
CA ARG A 218 -6.97 12.71 14.41
C ARG A 218 -8.23 12.37 15.21
N ASN A 219 -8.55 11.09 15.35
CA ASN A 219 -9.61 10.68 16.24
C ASN A 219 -9.13 10.76 17.69
N LYS A 220 -10.04 11.17 18.59
CA LYS A 220 -9.69 11.51 19.96
C LYS A 220 -10.59 10.86 20.99
N ALA A 221 -9.95 10.32 22.04
CA ALA A 221 -10.60 9.91 23.28
C ALA A 221 -9.99 10.71 24.46
N PRO A 222 -10.56 11.87 24.85
CA PRO A 222 -9.84 12.86 25.65
C PRO A 222 -9.77 12.67 27.18
N ASN A 223 -10.77 12.13 27.91
CA ASN A 223 -10.76 12.19 29.39
C ASN A 223 -11.92 11.42 30.11
N PRO A 224 -11.67 10.48 31.04
CA PRO A 224 -10.60 9.49 31.04
C PRO A 224 -10.92 8.39 30.02
N ALA A 225 -9.99 8.12 29.11
CA ALA A 225 -10.43 7.61 27.83
C ALA A 225 -9.43 6.79 27.02
N HIS A 226 -9.93 5.77 26.33
CA HIS A 226 -9.09 4.76 25.70
C HIS A 226 -9.38 4.57 24.20
N GLY A 227 -8.35 4.24 23.43
CA GLY A 227 -8.44 3.94 22.00
C GLY A 227 -8.83 5.17 21.18
N GLY A 228 -7.87 6.02 20.85
CA GLY A 228 -8.16 7.32 20.23
C GLY A 228 -8.92 7.19 18.91
N ALA A 229 -8.64 6.15 18.12
CA ALA A 229 -9.47 5.73 17.01
C ALA A 229 -10.41 4.58 17.40
N ILE A 230 -9.86 3.47 17.88
CA ILE A 230 -10.61 2.22 18.07
C ILE A 230 -10.47 1.70 19.49
N TYR A 231 -11.59 1.38 20.11
CA TYR A 231 -11.61 0.62 21.34
C TYR A 231 -12.47 -0.63 21.17
N VAL A 232 -11.97 -1.78 21.60
CA VAL A 232 -12.75 -3.02 21.64
C VAL A 232 -12.66 -3.76 22.97
N ARG A 233 -13.77 -4.39 23.36
CA ARG A 233 -13.88 -5.23 24.55
C ARG A 233 -14.76 -6.45 24.30
N TRP A 234 -14.24 -7.64 24.61
CA TRP A 234 -14.90 -8.93 24.32
C TRP A 234 -15.31 -9.05 22.85
N THR A 235 -14.45 -8.59 21.95
CA THR A 235 -14.71 -8.53 20.50
C THR A 235 -13.44 -8.84 19.73
N ASN A 236 -13.55 -9.72 18.74
CA ASN A 236 -12.42 -10.06 17.88
C ASN A 236 -12.30 -9.05 16.73
N VAL A 237 -11.07 -8.68 16.39
CA VAL A 237 -10.81 -7.67 15.36
C VAL A 237 -9.71 -8.13 14.41
N VAL A 238 -9.95 -7.92 13.12
CA VAL A 238 -8.92 -8.07 12.08
C VAL A 238 -8.78 -6.73 11.36
N ILE A 239 -7.55 -6.19 11.33
CA ILE A 239 -7.22 -4.93 10.67
C ILE A 239 -6.15 -5.19 9.62
N GLU A 240 -6.46 -4.87 8.36
CA GLU A 240 -5.57 -5.08 7.23
C GLU A 240 -5.34 -3.79 6.43
N ASN A 241 -4.11 -3.56 5.99
CA ASN A 241 -3.75 -2.51 5.03
C ASN A 241 -4.29 -1.12 5.42
N SER A 242 -4.26 -0.77 6.71
CA SER A 242 -4.93 0.43 7.24
C SER A 242 -3.95 1.39 7.91
N GLU A 243 -4.32 2.66 7.97
CA GLU A 243 -3.49 3.75 8.49
C GLU A 243 -4.12 4.40 9.72
N PHE A 244 -3.32 4.62 10.76
CA PHE A 244 -3.69 5.32 11.99
C PHE A 244 -2.74 6.49 12.19
N ILE A 245 -3.23 7.71 11.98
CA ILE A 245 -2.41 8.91 11.94
C ILE A 245 -2.88 9.92 12.98
N ASN A 246 -1.97 10.32 13.86
CA ASN A 246 -2.19 11.39 14.84
C ASN A 246 -3.45 11.20 15.71
N ASN A 247 -3.83 9.95 15.99
CA ASN A 247 -4.91 9.68 16.93
C ASN A 247 -4.40 9.88 18.35
N THR A 248 -5.29 10.31 19.25
CA THR A 248 -4.89 10.65 20.62
C THR A 248 -5.87 10.07 21.64
N ALA A 249 -5.34 9.43 22.67
CA ALA A 249 -6.10 9.02 23.83
C ALA A 249 -5.27 9.12 25.11
N GLU A 250 -5.92 8.99 26.25
CA GLU A 250 -5.17 8.73 27.47
C GLU A 250 -4.59 7.33 27.47
N VAL A 251 -5.26 6.33 26.88
CA VAL A 251 -4.70 4.98 26.77
C VAL A 251 -4.84 4.35 25.38
N GLY A 252 -3.73 3.93 24.75
CA GLY A 252 -3.73 3.39 23.39
C GLY A 252 -4.07 4.50 22.39
N GLY A 253 -3.09 5.34 22.05
CA GLY A 253 -3.34 6.59 21.32
C GLY A 253 -4.13 6.40 20.01
N ALA A 254 -3.92 5.29 19.31
CA ALA A 254 -4.79 4.86 18.22
C ALA A 254 -5.79 3.80 18.65
N LEU A 255 -5.32 2.72 19.29
CA LEU A 255 -6.16 1.55 19.52
C LEU A 255 -5.95 0.94 20.89
N ARG A 256 -7.04 0.44 21.47
CA ARG A 256 -7.00 -0.43 22.64
C ARG A 256 -7.80 -1.70 22.42
N ASN A 257 -7.14 -2.83 22.65
CA ASN A 257 -7.77 -4.14 22.77
C ASN A 257 -7.85 -4.51 24.25
N HIS A 258 -9.05 -4.52 24.85
CA HIS A 258 -9.17 -4.84 26.27
C HIS A 258 -9.24 -6.35 26.54
N ASP A 259 -10.20 -7.05 25.91
CA ASP A 259 -10.53 -8.45 26.23
C ASP A 259 -10.84 -9.29 24.96
N GLY A 260 -10.29 -8.91 23.79
CA GLY A 260 -10.53 -9.58 22.52
C GLY A 260 -9.28 -10.20 21.89
N VAL A 261 -9.47 -10.98 20.82
CA VAL A 261 -8.36 -11.39 19.94
C VAL A 261 -8.22 -10.38 18.82
N MET A 262 -7.03 -9.82 18.64
CA MET A 262 -6.77 -8.83 17.60
C MET A 262 -5.66 -9.26 16.65
N LYS A 263 -5.93 -9.18 15.34
CA LYS A 263 -4.91 -9.35 14.30
C LYS A 263 -4.73 -8.05 13.52
N ILE A 264 -3.49 -7.60 13.36
CA ILE A 264 -3.10 -6.40 12.60
C ILE A 264 -2.09 -6.82 11.54
N VAL A 265 -2.36 -6.52 10.27
CA VAL A 265 -1.50 -6.91 9.14
C VAL A 265 -1.30 -5.74 8.19
N ASN A 266 -0.07 -5.49 7.75
CA ASN A 266 0.26 -4.46 6.77
C ASN A 266 -0.27 -3.06 7.14
N CYS A 267 -0.30 -2.73 8.43
CA CYS A 267 -0.84 -1.45 8.90
C CYS A 267 0.26 -0.46 9.24
N THR A 268 -0.08 0.82 9.24
CA THR A 268 0.84 1.92 9.54
C THR A 268 0.29 2.81 10.65
N PHE A 269 1.09 3.03 11.70
CA PHE A 269 0.78 3.87 12.86
C PHE A 269 1.77 5.02 12.93
N ILE A 270 1.31 6.24 12.66
CA ILE A 270 2.16 7.44 12.60
C ILE A 270 1.68 8.47 13.61
N GLY A 271 2.58 8.94 14.48
CA GLY A 271 2.33 10.13 15.29
C GLY A 271 1.20 9.97 16.31
N ASN A 272 0.83 8.74 16.68
CA ASN A 272 -0.24 8.53 17.64
C ASN A 272 0.28 8.80 19.06
N ILE A 273 -0.59 9.43 19.87
CA ILE A 273 -0.19 10.01 21.15
C ILE A 273 -1.02 9.42 22.29
N ALA A 274 -0.28 9.01 23.31
CA ALA A 274 -0.76 8.60 24.60
C ALA A 274 -0.36 9.61 25.68
N SER A 275 -1.31 10.42 26.13
CA SER A 275 -1.02 11.62 26.93
C SER A 275 -1.01 11.43 28.45
N GLY A 276 -0.84 10.22 28.98
CA GLY A 276 -0.65 10.05 30.43
C GLY A 276 -1.89 10.29 31.30
N TRP A 277 -2.62 9.26 31.77
CA TRP A 277 -3.56 9.51 32.86
C TRP A 277 -2.80 9.86 34.15
N LYS A 278 -3.16 10.97 34.81
CA LYS A 278 -2.50 11.47 36.03
C LYS A 278 -2.64 10.52 37.23
N LYS A 279 -3.61 9.59 37.22
CA LYS A 279 -3.94 8.71 38.36
C LYS A 279 -3.82 7.18 38.13
N ARG A 280 -3.69 6.69 36.89
CA ARG A 280 -3.23 5.30 36.61
C ARG A 280 -2.23 5.33 35.46
N GLY A 281 -1.06 4.67 35.59
CA GLY A 281 -0.28 4.25 34.41
C GLY A 281 -0.91 2.99 33.83
N PRO A 282 -0.35 2.28 32.82
CA PRO A 282 0.60 2.50 31.69
C PRO A 282 -0.04 3.11 30.43
N ILE A 283 0.74 3.43 29.37
CA ILE A 283 0.11 3.72 28.07
C ILE A 283 0.96 3.47 26.81
N GLY A 284 0.47 2.60 25.92
CA GLY A 284 1.02 2.48 24.56
C GLY A 284 0.68 3.68 23.67
N GLY A 285 1.69 4.32 23.05
CA GLY A 285 1.50 5.52 22.23
C GLY A 285 0.62 5.31 21.00
N ALA A 286 0.73 4.16 20.35
CA ALA A 286 -0.20 3.73 19.33
C ALA A 286 -1.21 2.72 19.87
N LEU A 287 -0.72 1.65 20.52
CA LEU A 287 -1.51 0.47 20.81
C LEU A 287 -1.43 0.04 22.27
N GLU A 288 -2.55 -0.35 22.83
CA GLU A 288 -2.58 -1.13 24.06
C GLU A 288 -3.25 -2.49 23.86
N ASN A 289 -2.58 -3.53 24.36
CA ASN A 289 -3.08 -4.91 24.35
C ASN A 289 -3.34 -5.44 25.77
N GLY A 290 -4.58 -5.84 26.04
CA GLY A 290 -5.02 -6.48 27.28
C GLY A 290 -5.14 -8.01 27.22
N LEU A 291 -5.25 -8.60 26.03
CA LEU A 291 -5.41 -10.05 25.83
C LEU A 291 -4.52 -10.57 24.69
N ASN A 292 -5.06 -11.09 23.59
CA ASN A 292 -4.26 -11.69 22.53
C ASN A 292 -4.17 -10.75 21.33
N MET A 293 -2.95 -10.45 20.90
CA MET A 293 -2.68 -9.62 19.73
C MET A 293 -1.57 -10.22 18.87
N THR A 294 -1.81 -10.23 17.56
CA THR A 294 -0.80 -10.58 16.55
C THR A 294 -0.64 -9.41 15.59
N ILE A 295 0.61 -9.00 15.36
CA ILE A 295 0.96 -7.89 14.47
C ILE A 295 1.97 -8.39 13.45
N GLU A 296 1.64 -8.27 12.17
CA GLU A 296 2.47 -8.73 11.06
C GLU A 296 2.70 -7.58 10.09
N ASN A 297 3.94 -7.45 9.60
CA ASN A 297 4.29 -6.58 8.46
C ASN A 297 3.85 -5.12 8.63
N SER A 298 3.85 -4.61 9.86
CA SER A 298 3.29 -3.29 10.20
C SER A 298 4.37 -2.31 10.65
N THR A 299 4.09 -1.01 10.51
CA THR A 299 5.07 0.05 10.75
C THR A 299 4.57 1.04 11.81
N PHE A 300 5.42 1.35 12.78
CA PHE A 300 5.19 2.29 13.87
C PHE A 300 6.22 3.41 13.82
N ILE A 301 5.80 4.62 13.49
CA ILE A 301 6.67 5.79 13.31
C ILE A 301 6.22 6.93 14.23
N ASN A 302 7.16 7.52 14.96
CA ASN A 302 6.91 8.73 15.76
C ASN A 302 5.74 8.62 16.75
N ASN A 303 5.40 7.41 17.22
CA ASN A 303 4.37 7.27 18.24
C ASN A 303 4.96 7.63 19.60
N PHE A 304 4.16 8.29 20.43
CA PHE A 304 4.61 8.87 21.68
C PHE A 304 3.73 8.45 22.84
N ALA A 305 4.36 8.04 23.93
CA ALA A 305 3.73 7.88 25.22
C ALA A 305 4.48 8.64 26.31
N GLU A 306 3.74 9.36 27.15
CA GLU A 306 4.34 10.11 28.26
C GLU A 306 5.01 9.22 29.32
N LYS A 307 4.67 7.92 29.39
CA LYS A 307 5.11 7.02 30.46
C LYS A 307 5.85 5.79 29.97
N GLN A 308 5.17 4.89 29.24
CA GLN A 308 5.77 3.61 28.88
C GLN A 308 5.17 2.97 27.63
N GLY A 309 5.98 2.45 26.71
CA GLY A 309 5.52 1.85 25.45
C GLY A 309 5.26 2.90 24.39
N GLY A 310 6.30 3.53 23.84
CA GLY A 310 6.10 4.65 22.90
C GLY A 310 5.29 4.27 21.67
N ALA A 311 5.37 3.02 21.20
CA ALA A 311 4.41 2.46 20.24
C ALA A 311 3.37 1.57 20.94
N ILE A 312 3.82 0.57 21.72
CA ILE A 312 2.94 -0.49 22.22
C ILE A 312 3.13 -0.70 23.72
N ASN A 313 2.02 -0.81 24.43
CA ASN A 313 1.98 -1.36 25.79
C ASN A 313 1.23 -2.70 25.79
N ASN A 314 1.83 -3.73 26.37
CA ASN A 314 1.29 -5.09 26.39
C ASN A 314 1.07 -5.60 27.82
N TYR A 315 -0.11 -6.17 28.07
CA TYR A 315 -0.44 -6.90 29.29
C TYR A 315 -0.80 -8.37 29.06
N GLY A 316 -1.24 -8.70 27.85
CA GLY A 316 -1.62 -10.06 27.48
C GLY A 316 -0.52 -10.75 26.67
N THR A 317 -0.93 -11.54 25.69
CA THR A 317 -0.02 -12.19 24.74
C THR A 317 0.11 -11.33 23.49
N LEU A 318 1.33 -10.94 23.14
CA LEU A 318 1.65 -10.16 21.95
C LEU A 318 2.67 -10.90 21.08
N ILE A 319 2.29 -11.18 19.84
CA ILE A 319 3.17 -11.76 18.82
C ILE A 319 3.38 -10.71 17.73
N ILE A 320 4.64 -10.40 17.44
CA ILE A 320 5.04 -9.40 16.45
C ILE A 320 6.00 -10.05 15.46
N LYS A 321 5.73 -9.90 14.17
CA LYS A 321 6.57 -10.44 13.10
C LYS A 321 6.72 -9.44 11.97
N GLY A 322 7.96 -9.22 11.53
CA GLY A 322 8.21 -8.40 10.35
C GLY A 322 7.78 -6.94 10.48
N CYS A 323 7.86 -6.36 11.67
CA CYS A 323 7.41 -4.99 11.92
C CYS A 323 8.57 -3.99 11.99
N SER A 324 8.30 -2.71 11.75
CA SER A 324 9.27 -1.61 11.93
C SER A 324 8.85 -0.68 13.06
N PHE A 325 9.76 -0.39 13.99
CA PHE A 325 9.61 0.57 15.09
C PHE A 325 10.66 1.66 14.96
N LEU A 326 10.23 2.83 14.49
CA LEU A 326 11.08 3.96 14.12
C LEU A 326 10.71 5.20 14.90
N ASN A 327 11.69 5.81 15.57
CA ASN A 327 11.49 7.11 16.24
C ASN A 327 10.33 7.14 17.24
N ASN A 328 9.95 5.99 17.80
CA ASN A 328 8.92 5.96 18.83
C ASN A 328 9.53 6.40 20.16
N LYS A 329 8.75 7.08 20.99
CA LYS A 329 9.29 7.78 22.16
C LYS A 329 8.49 7.52 23.42
N SER A 330 9.21 7.14 24.46
CA SER A 330 8.66 6.97 25.81
C SER A 330 9.79 6.81 26.83
N PRO A 331 9.64 7.30 28.07
CA PRO A 331 10.64 7.12 29.12
C PRO A 331 10.97 5.65 29.46
N ARG A 332 10.01 4.72 29.28
CA ARG A 332 10.19 3.29 29.52
C ARG A 332 9.75 2.47 28.32
N GLY A 333 10.63 1.68 27.70
CA GLY A 333 10.29 0.92 26.50
C GLY A 333 9.83 1.85 25.38
N SER A 334 10.78 2.55 24.76
CA SER A 334 10.54 3.56 23.73
C SER A 334 9.74 3.03 22.54
N ALA A 335 9.92 1.76 22.17
CA ALA A 335 9.03 1.08 21.24
C ALA A 335 7.95 0.29 21.99
N ILE A 336 8.35 -0.64 22.85
CA ILE A 336 7.44 -1.61 23.47
C ILE A 336 7.66 -1.67 24.97
N TYR A 337 6.57 -1.63 25.74
CA TYR A 337 6.56 -1.97 27.15
C TYR A 337 5.72 -3.23 27.38
N ASN A 338 6.31 -4.27 27.98
CA ASN A 338 5.65 -5.52 28.34
C ASN A 338 5.40 -5.57 29.86
N SER A 339 4.16 -5.31 30.26
CA SER A 339 3.69 -5.21 31.64
C SER A 339 3.06 -6.52 32.10
N ASN A 340 3.89 -7.44 32.61
CA ASN A 340 3.47 -8.77 33.08
C ASN A 340 2.82 -9.68 32.00
N GLY A 341 2.82 -9.27 30.74
CA GLY A 341 2.35 -10.07 29.60
C GLY A 341 3.40 -11.03 29.05
N THR A 342 3.05 -11.69 27.96
CA THR A 342 3.96 -12.50 27.14
C THR A 342 4.25 -11.76 25.83
N LEU A 343 5.51 -11.64 25.46
CA LEU A 343 5.94 -10.99 24.22
C LEU A 343 6.80 -11.94 23.37
N THR A 344 6.43 -12.11 22.12
CA THR A 344 7.29 -12.71 21.10
C THR A 344 7.44 -11.73 19.94
N VAL A 345 8.66 -11.31 19.64
CA VAL A 345 8.96 -10.41 18.52
C VAL A 345 10.13 -10.96 17.71
N SER A 346 9.94 -11.09 16.41
CA SER A 346 10.96 -11.58 15.48
C SER A 346 10.88 -10.90 14.12
N PHE A 347 11.98 -10.99 13.37
CA PHE A 347 12.16 -10.41 12.03
C PHE A 347 11.80 -8.92 11.96
N SER A 348 11.83 -8.22 13.08
CA SER A 348 11.42 -6.82 13.20
C SER A 348 12.63 -5.90 13.29
N ARG A 349 12.42 -4.62 12.96
CA ARG A 349 13.46 -3.58 12.90
C ARG A 349 13.21 -2.50 13.95
N PHE A 350 14.22 -2.23 14.79
CA PHE A 350 14.18 -1.21 15.86
C PHE A 350 15.28 -0.16 15.64
N VAL A 351 14.89 1.07 15.33
CA VAL A 351 15.82 2.16 14.97
C VAL A 351 15.32 3.49 15.53
N ASP A 352 16.24 4.28 16.10
CA ASP A 352 16.01 5.64 16.59
C ASP A 352 14.87 5.81 17.63
N ASN A 353 14.44 4.75 18.31
CA ASN A 353 13.46 4.93 19.37
C ASN A 353 14.11 5.62 20.59
N GLU A 354 13.41 6.61 21.15
CA GLU A 354 13.95 7.51 22.17
C GLU A 354 13.34 7.19 23.54
N GLY A 355 14.19 6.75 24.47
CA GLY A 355 13.80 6.34 25.83
C GLY A 355 14.95 5.71 26.59
N ASP A 356 14.65 4.96 27.64
CA ASP A 356 15.63 4.15 28.38
C ASP A 356 16.18 3.00 27.52
N VAL A 357 15.28 2.26 26.86
CA VAL A 357 15.52 1.09 26.01
C VAL A 357 14.44 0.99 24.93
N ASP A 358 14.62 0.18 23.88
CA ASP A 358 13.57 -0.10 22.88
C ASP A 358 12.43 -0.93 23.50
N ILE A 359 12.80 -2.03 24.18
CA ILE A 359 11.85 -2.97 24.78
C ILE A 359 12.12 -3.10 26.27
N ASN A 360 11.13 -2.77 27.10
CA ASN A 360 11.20 -2.95 28.55
C ASN A 360 10.15 -3.98 28.99
N SER A 361 10.53 -4.96 29.80
CA SER A 361 9.64 -5.98 30.34
C SER A 361 9.74 -6.08 31.85
N THR A 362 8.60 -6.26 32.52
CA THR A 362 8.55 -6.49 33.98
C THR A 362 8.67 -7.97 34.37
N ASN A 363 8.71 -8.88 33.40
CA ASN A 363 8.87 -10.32 33.61
C ASN A 363 9.81 -10.94 32.56
N GLN A 364 10.11 -12.23 32.70
CA GLN A 364 10.96 -13.01 31.79
C GLN A 364 10.20 -13.67 30.63
N ASN A 365 8.89 -13.42 30.45
CA ASN A 365 8.08 -14.05 29.40
C ASN A 365 8.25 -13.32 28.06
N VAL A 366 9.50 -13.17 27.61
CA VAL A 366 9.86 -12.40 26.42
C VAL A 366 10.81 -13.20 25.54
N THR A 367 10.51 -13.24 24.25
CA THR A 367 11.42 -13.71 23.21
C THR A 367 11.54 -12.60 22.16
N ALA A 368 12.70 -11.97 22.08
CA ALA A 368 12.99 -10.91 21.12
C ALA A 368 14.17 -11.27 20.19
N GLU A 369 14.21 -12.53 19.77
CA GLU A 369 15.26 -13.04 18.89
C GLU A 369 14.99 -12.71 17.41
N LEU A 370 16.06 -12.78 16.60
CA LEU A 370 15.98 -12.61 15.15
C LEU A 370 15.42 -11.25 14.72
N ASN A 371 15.73 -10.19 15.47
CA ASN A 371 15.41 -8.81 15.10
C ASN A 371 16.67 -8.07 14.62
N TRP A 372 16.47 -7.08 13.76
CA TRP A 372 17.51 -6.12 13.36
C TRP A 372 17.45 -4.90 14.27
N TRP A 373 18.53 -4.66 15.01
CA TRP A 373 18.64 -3.57 15.97
C TRP A 373 19.37 -2.35 15.37
N GLY A 374 19.37 -2.17 14.05
CA GLY A 374 20.03 -1.04 13.39
C GLY A 374 21.55 -1.15 13.27
N GLN A 375 22.19 -2.10 13.96
CA GLN A 375 23.63 -2.36 13.88
C GLN A 375 24.01 -3.80 14.24
N ASN A 376 25.21 -4.23 13.81
CA ASN A 376 25.70 -5.61 14.01
C ASN A 376 26.07 -5.91 15.46
N ASN A 377 26.55 -4.91 16.20
CA ASN A 377 26.98 -5.02 17.59
C ASN A 377 26.12 -4.12 18.49
N PRO A 378 24.83 -4.43 18.71
CA PRO A 378 23.97 -3.64 19.59
C PRO A 378 24.42 -3.75 21.05
N ASP A 379 24.44 -2.61 21.76
CA ASP A 379 24.63 -2.57 23.22
C ASP A 379 23.29 -2.87 23.91
N PHE A 380 23.01 -4.16 24.16
CA PHE A 380 21.72 -4.59 24.71
C PHE A 380 21.37 -3.97 26.07
N SER A 381 22.35 -3.48 26.84
CA SER A 381 22.08 -2.74 28.08
C SER A 381 21.30 -1.43 27.85
N LYS A 382 21.29 -0.93 26.61
CA LYS A 382 20.54 0.24 26.14
C LYS A 382 19.42 -0.10 25.17
N ARG A 383 19.24 -1.38 24.80
CA ARG A 383 18.19 -1.81 23.86
C ARG A 383 17.07 -2.55 24.55
N VAL A 384 17.37 -3.29 25.61
CA VAL A 384 16.37 -4.09 26.33
C VAL A 384 16.53 -3.98 27.84
N ALA A 385 15.41 -4.11 28.56
CA ALA A 385 15.40 -4.19 30.03
C ALA A 385 14.46 -5.30 30.50
N GLY A 386 14.88 -6.03 31.54
CA GLY A 386 14.10 -7.09 32.17
C GLY A 386 14.21 -8.47 31.54
N PHE A 387 14.97 -8.63 30.46
CA PHE A 387 15.26 -9.91 29.80
C PHE A 387 16.55 -9.80 28.97
N ASN A 388 17.04 -10.93 28.44
CA ASN A 388 18.24 -10.98 27.61
C ASN A 388 17.94 -11.33 26.16
N VAL A 389 18.75 -10.81 25.23
CA VAL A 389 18.74 -11.19 23.82
C VAL A 389 20.08 -11.85 23.49
N THR A 390 20.05 -13.08 22.97
CA THR A 390 21.25 -13.86 22.62
C THR A 390 21.41 -14.03 21.11
N LYS A 391 20.30 -13.97 20.37
CA LYS A 391 20.27 -14.15 18.92
C LYS A 391 19.61 -12.95 18.22
N TRP A 392 20.32 -12.30 17.32
CA TRP A 392 19.82 -11.17 16.53
C TRP A 392 20.34 -11.21 15.11
N LEU A 393 19.64 -10.54 14.19
CA LEU A 393 20.05 -10.46 12.79
C LEU A 393 21.21 -9.49 12.61
N VAL A 394 22.10 -9.79 11.66
CA VAL A 394 23.26 -8.97 11.33
C VAL A 394 23.30 -8.64 9.84
N LEU A 395 23.75 -7.43 9.53
CA LEU A 395 24.10 -6.99 8.18
C LEU A 395 25.35 -7.74 7.68
N LYS A 396 25.23 -8.34 6.51
CA LYS A 396 26.32 -8.90 5.71
C LYS A 396 26.39 -8.21 4.36
N VAL A 397 27.61 -7.89 3.94
CA VAL A 397 27.92 -7.36 2.61
C VAL A 397 28.82 -8.35 1.89
N ILE A 398 28.25 -9.02 0.89
CA ILE A 398 28.84 -10.18 0.21
C ILE A 398 29.23 -9.74 -1.20
N PRO A 399 30.53 -9.58 -1.50
CA PRO A 399 30.97 -9.31 -2.86
C PRO A 399 30.83 -10.59 -3.71
N ILE A 400 30.43 -10.42 -4.96
CA ILE A 400 30.22 -11.48 -5.96
C ILE A 400 31.02 -11.07 -7.22
N PRO A 401 32.36 -11.23 -7.20
CA PRO A 401 33.26 -10.65 -8.21
C PRO A 401 32.96 -11.10 -9.64
N GLU A 402 32.60 -12.36 -9.83
CA GLU A 402 32.31 -12.96 -11.14
C GLU A 402 31.10 -12.32 -11.84
N ARG A 403 30.18 -11.74 -11.07
CA ARG A 403 29.02 -10.99 -11.57
C ARG A 403 29.18 -9.47 -11.43
N SER A 404 30.28 -9.02 -10.81
CA SER A 404 30.50 -7.63 -10.41
C SER A 404 29.34 -7.11 -9.56
N GLU A 405 28.85 -7.94 -8.65
CA GLU A 405 27.70 -7.66 -7.80
C GLU A 405 28.10 -7.58 -6.33
N ILE A 406 27.35 -6.82 -5.56
CA ILE A 406 27.47 -6.70 -4.11
C ILE A 406 26.09 -7.00 -3.57
N LYS A 407 25.99 -8.10 -2.83
CA LYS A 407 24.77 -8.49 -2.16
C LYS A 407 24.80 -8.01 -0.72
N VAL A 408 23.73 -7.33 -0.32
CA VAL A 408 23.43 -6.97 1.06
C VAL A 408 22.39 -7.95 1.57
N SER A 409 22.59 -8.43 2.79
CA SER A 409 21.69 -9.39 3.43
C SER A 409 21.63 -9.16 4.93
N ILE A 410 20.42 -9.16 5.48
CA ILE A 410 20.12 -9.08 6.92
C ILE A 410 19.42 -10.38 7.36
N THR A 411 19.65 -11.50 6.64
CA THR A 411 18.92 -12.76 6.86
C THR A 411 19.70 -13.77 7.71
N SER A 412 20.85 -13.38 8.25
CA SER A 412 21.67 -14.23 9.13
C SER A 412 21.68 -13.73 10.55
N ASP A 413 21.75 -14.64 11.52
CA ASP A 413 22.00 -14.28 12.91
C ASP A 413 23.49 -13.98 13.17
N ASN A 414 23.76 -13.49 14.39
CA ASN A 414 25.09 -13.24 14.94
C ASN A 414 25.99 -14.48 15.10
N TYR A 415 25.46 -15.69 14.91
CA TYR A 415 26.22 -16.95 14.87
C TYR A 415 26.51 -17.42 13.43
N GLY A 416 25.98 -16.70 12.44
CA GLY A 416 26.15 -16.99 11.02
C GLY A 416 25.09 -17.93 10.44
N ASN A 417 24.09 -18.37 11.22
CA ASN A 417 22.99 -19.18 10.73
C ASN A 417 22.11 -18.34 9.81
N GLN A 418 21.76 -18.88 8.65
CA GLN A 418 20.91 -18.22 7.67
C GLN A 418 19.45 -18.65 7.85
N TYR A 419 18.53 -17.71 7.69
CA TYR A 419 17.09 -17.92 7.81
C TYR A 419 16.40 -17.66 6.46
N ASP A 420 15.41 -18.49 6.12
CA ASP A 420 14.61 -18.30 4.90
C ASP A 420 13.68 -17.11 5.09
N PRO A 421 13.72 -16.10 4.19
CA PRO A 421 12.80 -14.97 4.26
C PRO A 421 11.30 -15.34 4.12
N LYS A 422 10.96 -16.56 3.69
CA LYS A 422 9.58 -17.08 3.68
C LYS A 422 9.04 -17.42 5.07
N ASP A 423 9.93 -17.78 6.00
CA ASP A 423 9.57 -18.08 7.40
C ASP A 423 9.50 -16.81 8.26
N GLY A 424 9.93 -15.67 7.73
CA GLY A 424 9.77 -14.35 8.32
C GLY A 424 10.28 -13.21 7.43
N CYS A 425 9.43 -12.21 7.20
CA CYS A 425 9.79 -11.05 6.39
C CYS A 425 10.50 -10.00 7.26
N ILE A 426 11.69 -9.56 6.86
CA ILE A 426 12.28 -8.32 7.40
C ILE A 426 11.66 -7.16 6.62
N PRO A 427 11.16 -6.10 7.28
CA PRO A 427 10.61 -4.94 6.58
C PRO A 427 11.56 -4.38 5.52
N PRO A 428 11.05 -3.82 4.42
CA PRO A 428 11.88 -3.12 3.44
C PRO A 428 12.78 -2.10 4.12
N THR A 429 14.09 -2.33 4.06
CA THR A 429 15.10 -1.58 4.79
C THR A 429 15.98 -0.80 3.82
N PRO A 430 16.18 0.52 4.01
CA PRO A 430 17.06 1.33 3.16
C PRO A 430 18.52 0.85 3.18
N VAL A 431 19.12 0.75 2.00
CA VAL A 431 20.53 0.40 1.81
C VAL A 431 21.18 1.43 0.90
N LEU A 432 22.34 1.94 1.31
CA LEU A 432 23.15 2.89 0.55
C LEU A 432 24.51 2.28 0.24
N PHE A 433 24.86 2.19 -1.04
CA PHE A 433 26.16 1.72 -1.52
C PHE A 433 27.02 2.91 -1.95
N LYS A 434 28.29 2.91 -1.55
CA LYS A 434 29.26 3.91 -1.99
C LYS A 434 30.60 3.26 -2.33
N LEU A 435 31.26 3.78 -3.36
CA LEU A 435 32.66 3.49 -3.62
C LEU A 435 33.52 4.35 -2.69
N ASP A 436 34.38 3.72 -1.91
CA ASP A 436 35.30 4.43 -1.02
C ASP A 436 36.36 5.18 -1.85
N PRO A 437 36.67 6.45 -1.53
CA PRO A 437 37.68 7.23 -2.24
C PRO A 437 39.09 6.63 -2.25
N SER A 438 39.42 5.76 -1.29
CA SER A 438 40.69 5.02 -1.24
C SER A 438 40.78 3.84 -2.21
N SER A 439 39.72 3.59 -3.00
CA SER A 439 39.70 2.54 -4.03
C SER A 439 40.70 2.80 -5.16
N ASN A 440 41.40 1.76 -5.59
CA ASN A 440 42.29 1.83 -6.75
C ASN A 440 41.55 1.64 -8.08
N ALA A 441 40.38 1.00 -8.02
CA ALA A 441 39.38 0.96 -9.09
C ALA A 441 38.54 2.24 -9.14
N SER A 442 37.94 2.49 -10.31
CA SER A 442 36.85 3.47 -10.43
C SER A 442 35.67 2.82 -11.13
N GLY A 443 34.46 3.24 -10.78
CA GLY A 443 33.23 2.67 -11.31
C GLY A 443 32.02 3.31 -10.65
N ILE A 444 30.84 2.79 -10.99
CA ILE A 444 29.55 3.23 -10.44
C ILE A 444 28.77 2.03 -9.93
N LEU A 445 27.99 2.23 -8.86
CA LEU A 445 27.09 1.23 -8.29
C LEU A 445 25.69 1.44 -8.87
N LYS A 446 25.04 0.37 -9.33
CA LYS A 446 23.66 0.44 -9.84
C LYS A 446 22.80 -0.69 -9.25
N PRO A 447 21.78 -0.37 -8.43
CA PRO A 447 21.48 0.96 -7.90
C PRO A 447 22.46 1.38 -6.78
N GLU A 448 22.68 2.68 -6.58
CA GLU A 448 23.43 3.20 -5.40
C GLU A 448 22.58 3.15 -4.13
N TYR A 449 21.26 3.12 -4.28
CA TYR A 449 20.29 3.03 -3.19
C TYR A 449 19.20 2.03 -3.53
N CYS A 450 18.82 1.18 -2.57
CA CYS A 450 17.67 0.30 -2.69
C CYS A 450 16.97 0.10 -1.35
N LEU A 451 15.75 -0.42 -1.41
CA LEU A 451 15.11 -1.08 -0.27
C LEU A 451 15.39 -2.57 -0.37
N THR A 452 15.64 -3.22 0.75
CA THR A 452 15.69 -4.68 0.78
C THR A 452 14.33 -5.28 0.39
N ASP A 453 14.38 -6.38 -0.34
CA ASP A 453 13.28 -7.31 -0.53
C ASP A 453 13.53 -8.51 0.38
N ASN A 454 12.67 -8.65 1.38
CA ASN A 454 12.79 -9.68 2.43
C ASN A 454 14.21 -9.78 3.04
N GLY A 455 14.79 -8.61 3.34
CA GLY A 455 16.11 -8.52 3.99
C GLY A 455 17.31 -8.56 3.05
N GLU A 456 17.12 -8.66 1.73
CA GLU A 456 18.23 -8.69 0.77
C GLU A 456 18.12 -7.61 -0.32
N CYS A 457 19.26 -7.14 -0.81
CA CYS A 457 19.33 -6.28 -1.99
C CYS A 457 20.67 -6.51 -2.71
N ILE A 458 20.72 -6.26 -4.02
CA ILE A 458 21.95 -6.36 -4.82
C ILE A 458 22.21 -5.04 -5.54
N SER A 459 23.47 -4.61 -5.54
CA SER A 459 23.97 -3.55 -6.40
C SER A 459 25.06 -4.08 -7.33
N LYS A 460 25.06 -3.63 -8.59
CA LYS A 460 26.07 -3.99 -9.58
C LYS A 460 27.13 -2.91 -9.68
N PHE A 461 28.39 -3.30 -9.58
CA PHE A 461 29.54 -2.42 -9.83
C PHE A 461 29.90 -2.42 -11.31
N ILE A 462 29.78 -1.26 -11.94
CA ILE A 462 30.16 -1.04 -13.35
C ILE A 462 31.54 -0.40 -13.37
N THR A 463 32.55 -1.23 -13.64
CA THR A 463 33.96 -0.83 -13.69
C THR A 463 34.23 0.18 -14.82
N ILE A 464 34.86 1.30 -14.47
CA ILE A 464 35.44 2.30 -15.40
C ILE A 464 36.95 2.14 -15.48
N LYS A 465 37.62 1.96 -14.33
CA LYS A 465 39.04 1.64 -14.20
C LYS A 465 39.19 0.37 -13.37
N PRO A 466 39.92 -0.66 -13.84
CA PRO A 466 40.10 -1.89 -13.10
C PRO A 466 40.98 -1.68 -11.85
N GLY A 467 40.87 -2.61 -10.92
CA GLY A 467 41.64 -2.66 -9.67
C GLY A 467 40.78 -3.12 -8.50
N THR A 468 41.29 -2.94 -7.29
CA THR A 468 40.51 -3.22 -6.08
C THR A 468 39.51 -2.09 -5.81
N ALA A 469 38.22 -2.42 -5.78
CA ALA A 469 37.14 -1.55 -5.32
C ALA A 469 36.87 -1.82 -3.83
N ILE A 470 36.89 -0.78 -3.01
CA ILE A 470 36.45 -0.81 -1.62
C ILE A 470 35.05 -0.22 -1.61
N ILE A 471 34.06 -1.01 -1.22
CA ILE A 471 32.65 -0.63 -1.29
C ILE A 471 32.12 -0.55 0.13
N THR A 472 31.67 0.63 0.53
CA THR A 472 30.97 0.84 1.79
C THR A 472 29.48 0.70 1.57
N THR A 473 28.82 -0.04 2.45
CA THR A 473 27.36 -0.19 2.46
C THR A 473 26.85 0.24 3.82
N THR A 474 25.94 1.21 3.82
CA THR A 474 25.26 1.69 5.02
C THR A 474 23.83 1.16 5.06
N VAL A 475 23.46 0.57 6.18
CA VAL A 475 22.08 0.20 6.54
C VAL A 475 21.85 0.69 7.96
N ASP A 476 20.91 1.62 8.12
CA ASP A 476 20.67 2.30 9.39
C ASP A 476 21.94 2.90 9.99
N HIS A 477 22.38 2.40 11.15
CA HIS A 477 23.59 2.88 11.84
C HIS A 477 24.82 2.01 11.57
N GLU A 478 24.68 0.95 10.79
CA GLU A 478 25.79 0.08 10.42
C GLU A 478 26.36 0.50 9.08
N THR A 479 27.69 0.64 9.01
CA THR A 479 28.40 0.77 7.74
C THR A 479 29.49 -0.28 7.64
N ILE A 480 29.35 -1.20 6.69
CA ILE A 480 30.33 -2.26 6.43
C ILE A 480 31.08 -1.95 5.15
N SER A 481 32.40 -2.13 5.19
CA SER A 481 33.26 -2.05 4.01
C SER A 481 33.60 -3.46 3.52
N THR A 482 33.48 -3.69 2.22
CA THR A 482 33.98 -4.92 1.58
C THR A 482 34.92 -4.59 0.42
N ARG A 483 35.75 -5.56 0.04
CA ARG A 483 36.65 -5.45 -1.10
C ARG A 483 36.20 -6.37 -2.22
N MET A 484 36.24 -5.87 -3.45
CA MET A 484 35.99 -6.65 -4.65
C MET A 484 36.99 -6.26 -5.73
N GLU A 485 37.54 -7.26 -6.42
CA GLU A 485 38.34 -7.01 -7.61
C GLU A 485 37.43 -6.59 -8.76
N ALA A 486 37.53 -5.32 -9.14
CA ALA A 486 36.83 -4.76 -10.27
C ALA A 486 37.64 -5.00 -11.53
N SER A 487 37.13 -5.88 -12.39
CA SER A 487 37.67 -6.11 -13.72
C SER A 487 36.77 -5.46 -14.76
N ILE A 488 37.37 -5.10 -15.91
CA ILE A 488 36.58 -4.77 -17.08
C ILE A 488 36.25 -6.10 -17.76
N GLN A 489 34.97 -6.49 -17.77
CA GLN A 489 34.55 -7.69 -18.50
C GLN A 489 34.64 -7.44 -20.00
N ASN A 490 35.58 -8.11 -20.63
CA ASN A 490 35.69 -8.13 -22.09
C ASN A 490 34.59 -9.03 -22.67
N LYS A 491 33.83 -8.49 -23.62
CA LYS A 491 32.83 -9.19 -24.42
C LYS A 491 33.41 -9.54 -25.78
N THR A 492 33.00 -10.67 -26.33
CA THR A 492 33.38 -11.08 -27.68
C THR A 492 32.64 -10.23 -28.71
N PHE A 493 33.38 -9.60 -29.63
CA PHE A 493 32.81 -8.83 -30.75
C PHE A 493 32.80 -9.70 -32.01
N THR A 494 31.64 -9.81 -32.66
CA THR A 494 31.45 -10.63 -33.86
C THR A 494 30.77 -9.85 -34.98
N ILE A 495 31.16 -10.16 -36.23
CA ILE A 495 30.44 -9.76 -37.43
C ILE A 495 30.10 -11.00 -38.24
N THR A 496 28.83 -11.19 -38.56
CA THR A 496 28.39 -12.27 -39.44
C THR A 496 27.94 -11.70 -40.78
N LEU A 497 28.49 -12.23 -41.87
CA LEU A 497 28.18 -11.86 -43.24
C LEU A 497 27.44 -13.02 -43.92
N THR A 498 26.30 -12.74 -44.53
CA THR A 498 25.51 -13.71 -45.31
C THR A 498 25.29 -13.18 -46.72
N ASN A 499 25.73 -13.94 -47.73
CA ASN A 499 25.47 -13.61 -49.13
C ASN A 499 24.08 -14.11 -49.54
N LEU A 500 23.11 -13.21 -49.66
CA LEU A 500 21.76 -13.50 -50.13
C LEU A 500 21.63 -13.36 -51.66
N GLY A 501 22.73 -13.07 -52.35
CA GLY A 501 22.80 -12.92 -53.79
C GLY A 501 22.99 -14.24 -54.53
N LYS A 502 22.82 -14.19 -55.85
CA LYS A 502 22.98 -15.35 -56.75
C LYS A 502 24.41 -15.53 -57.28
N SER A 503 25.32 -14.64 -56.92
CA SER A 503 26.71 -14.65 -57.40
C SER A 503 27.68 -14.73 -56.24
N THR A 504 28.81 -15.41 -56.44
CA THR A 504 29.91 -15.39 -55.48
C THR A 504 30.50 -13.99 -55.41
N ILE A 505 30.71 -13.48 -54.20
CA ILE A 505 31.30 -12.17 -53.95
C ILE A 505 32.59 -12.33 -53.15
N THR A 506 33.59 -11.52 -53.50
CA THR A 506 34.82 -11.38 -52.71
C THR A 506 34.85 -10.00 -52.08
N ILE A 507 35.02 -9.99 -50.77
CA ILE A 507 34.94 -8.82 -49.91
C ILE A 507 36.32 -8.60 -49.29
N LYS A 508 36.90 -7.43 -49.51
CA LYS A 508 38.02 -6.95 -48.70
C LYS A 508 37.46 -6.15 -47.53
N TYR A 509 37.76 -6.56 -46.31
CA TYR A 509 37.24 -5.94 -45.11
C TYR A 509 38.37 -5.41 -44.24
N TYR A 510 38.34 -4.10 -44.02
CA TYR A 510 39.26 -3.37 -43.16
C TYR A 510 38.55 -3.04 -41.84
N ILE A 511 38.98 -3.67 -40.75
CA ILE A 511 38.33 -3.55 -39.45
C ILE A 511 39.32 -2.92 -38.47
N SER A 512 38.90 -1.85 -37.80
CA SER A 512 39.66 -1.22 -36.72
C SER A 512 38.81 -1.21 -35.45
N ILE A 513 39.45 -1.42 -34.30
CA ILE A 513 38.79 -1.35 -32.99
C ILE A 513 39.39 -0.17 -32.24
N TYR A 514 38.51 0.62 -31.64
CA TYR A 514 38.83 1.84 -30.93
C TYR A 514 38.31 1.76 -29.49
N THR A 515 39.01 2.40 -28.56
CA THR A 515 38.61 2.42 -27.14
C THR A 515 37.27 3.12 -26.89
N ASN A 516 36.84 4.02 -27.78
CA ASN A 516 35.52 4.68 -27.74
C ASN A 516 35.10 5.14 -29.17
N PRO A 517 33.81 5.42 -29.42
CA PRO A 517 33.29 5.73 -30.77
C PRO A 517 33.59 7.13 -31.33
N VAL A 518 34.01 8.08 -30.50
CA VAL A 518 34.17 9.49 -30.90
C VAL A 518 35.65 9.83 -31.11
N ASN A 519 36.46 9.65 -30.08
CA ASN A 519 37.89 10.01 -30.02
C ASN A 519 38.73 8.85 -29.47
N GLY A 520 38.37 7.62 -29.79
CA GLY A 520 39.05 6.44 -29.28
C GLY A 520 40.44 6.25 -29.89
N THR A 521 41.36 5.68 -29.12
CA THR A 521 42.65 5.20 -29.64
C THR A 521 42.43 3.89 -30.36
N LYS A 522 43.02 3.73 -31.54
CA LYS A 522 42.98 2.47 -32.29
C LYS A 522 43.82 1.41 -31.56
N VAL A 523 43.17 0.34 -31.14
CA VAL A 523 43.80 -0.76 -30.37
C VAL A 523 43.97 -2.04 -31.18
N SER A 524 43.26 -2.18 -32.30
CA SER A 524 43.38 -3.33 -33.19
C SER A 524 43.09 -2.93 -34.62
N TYR A 525 43.72 -3.63 -35.56
CA TYR A 525 43.48 -3.52 -37.00
C TYR A 525 43.56 -4.90 -37.65
N ARG A 526 42.62 -5.19 -38.53
CA ARG A 526 42.62 -6.43 -39.30
C ARG A 526 42.17 -6.16 -40.73
N GLU A 527 42.92 -6.70 -41.68
CA GLU A 527 42.50 -6.83 -43.08
C GLU A 527 42.13 -8.27 -43.35
N LEU A 528 40.97 -8.48 -43.99
CA LEU A 528 40.43 -9.79 -44.31
C LEU A 528 39.99 -9.79 -45.77
N THR A 529 40.25 -10.89 -46.48
CA THR A 529 39.61 -11.16 -47.77
C THR A 529 38.68 -12.35 -47.60
N ILE A 530 37.38 -12.13 -47.83
CA ILE A 530 36.34 -13.13 -47.59
C ILE A 530 35.60 -13.38 -48.89
N THR A 531 35.61 -14.62 -49.34
CA THR A 531 34.79 -15.05 -50.47
C THR A 531 33.55 -15.77 -49.93
N LEU A 532 32.37 -15.36 -50.39
CA LEU A 532 31.07 -15.93 -50.03
C LEU A 532 30.35 -16.41 -51.29
N LYS A 533 30.09 -17.71 -51.37
CA LYS A 533 29.18 -18.32 -52.37
C LYS A 533 27.73 -17.89 -52.10
N PRO A 534 26.81 -18.03 -53.06
CA PRO A 534 25.38 -17.82 -52.82
C PRO A 534 24.89 -18.60 -51.60
N ASN A 535 24.15 -17.92 -50.71
CA ASN A 535 23.62 -18.40 -49.43
C ASN A 535 24.68 -18.76 -48.37
N GLU A 536 25.97 -18.53 -48.62
CA GLU A 536 27.02 -18.80 -47.62
C GLU A 536 26.99 -17.74 -46.50
N THR A 537 27.18 -18.20 -45.27
CA THR A 537 27.31 -17.36 -44.08
C THR A 537 28.66 -17.59 -43.42
N LYS A 538 29.38 -16.52 -43.07
CA LYS A 538 30.62 -16.58 -42.30
C LYS A 538 30.57 -15.61 -41.12
N THR A 539 30.96 -16.10 -39.95
CA THR A 539 31.13 -15.29 -38.73
C THR A 539 32.61 -15.02 -38.51
N ILE A 540 32.92 -13.78 -38.18
CA ILE A 540 34.26 -13.30 -37.89
C ILE A 540 34.28 -12.87 -36.42
N GLU A 541 35.09 -13.54 -35.62
CA GLU A 541 35.43 -13.06 -34.28
C GLU A 541 36.52 -11.99 -34.41
N LEU A 542 36.22 -10.81 -33.86
CA LEU A 542 37.13 -9.66 -33.88
C LEU A 542 38.05 -9.63 -32.65
N GLY A 543 37.67 -10.34 -31.59
CA GLY A 543 38.36 -10.44 -30.32
C GLY A 543 37.46 -10.07 -29.13
N LYS A 544 38.03 -10.13 -27.93
CA LYS A 544 37.35 -9.77 -26.69
C LYS A 544 37.78 -8.39 -26.22
N TYR A 545 36.83 -7.47 -26.08
CA TYR A 545 37.07 -6.08 -25.70
C TYR A 545 36.00 -5.60 -24.72
N PRO A 546 36.23 -4.51 -23.98
CA PRO A 546 35.17 -3.87 -23.20
C PRO A 546 33.98 -3.54 -24.11
N PHE A 547 32.75 -3.79 -23.66
CA PHE A 547 31.57 -3.63 -24.52
C PHE A 547 31.38 -2.21 -25.09
N LYS A 548 31.93 -1.19 -24.42
CA LYS A 548 31.93 0.23 -24.85
C LYS A 548 32.95 0.55 -25.95
N TYR A 549 33.81 -0.40 -26.34
CA TYR A 549 34.73 -0.19 -27.46
C TYR A 549 33.94 -0.10 -28.76
N ALA A 550 34.47 0.65 -29.70
CA ALA A 550 33.84 0.88 -31.00
C ALA A 550 34.60 0.14 -32.08
N VAL A 551 33.88 -0.60 -32.91
CA VAL A 551 34.41 -1.23 -34.11
C VAL A 551 34.06 -0.34 -35.28
N SER A 552 35.03 -0.02 -36.13
CA SER A 552 34.83 0.66 -37.42
C SER A 552 35.28 -0.27 -38.53
N GLY A 553 34.36 -0.63 -39.40
CA GLY A 553 34.61 -1.50 -40.54
C GLY A 553 34.40 -0.76 -41.86
N THR A 554 35.37 -0.88 -42.78
CA THR A 554 35.20 -0.50 -44.19
C THR A 554 35.24 -1.75 -45.06
N MET A 555 34.08 -2.09 -45.61
CA MET A 555 33.90 -3.21 -46.50
C MET A 555 34.00 -2.74 -47.96
N ILE A 556 34.81 -3.42 -48.75
CA ILE A 556 35.05 -3.13 -50.15
C ILE A 556 34.75 -4.37 -50.99
N VAL A 557 33.77 -4.26 -51.88
CA VAL A 557 33.40 -5.32 -52.82
C VAL A 557 33.79 -4.86 -54.22
N LYS A 558 34.76 -5.55 -54.83
CA LYS A 558 35.17 -5.32 -56.22
C LYS A 558 34.41 -6.26 -57.13
N ASN A 559 33.90 -5.76 -58.25
CA ASN A 559 33.35 -6.60 -59.30
C ASN A 559 34.47 -7.03 -60.27
N PRO A 560 34.86 -8.31 -60.31
CA PRO A 560 35.83 -8.81 -61.27
C PRO A 560 35.20 -9.13 -62.65
N SER A 561 33.86 -9.10 -62.76
CA SER A 561 33.12 -9.48 -63.96
C SER A 561 32.94 -8.33 -64.93
N ARG A 562 32.91 -8.64 -66.24
CA ARG A 562 32.54 -7.69 -67.31
C ARG A 562 31.05 -7.32 -67.30
N TYR A 563 30.24 -7.94 -66.44
CA TYR A 563 28.81 -7.67 -66.29
C TYR A 563 28.50 -7.07 -64.92
N ARG A 564 27.37 -6.38 -64.82
CA ARG A 564 26.88 -5.83 -63.56
C ARG A 564 26.47 -6.98 -62.62
N ILE A 565 26.98 -7.00 -61.39
CA ILE A 565 26.64 -8.05 -60.41
C ILE A 565 25.67 -7.52 -59.33
N PRO A 566 24.58 -8.25 -59.00
CA PRO A 566 23.74 -7.92 -57.86
C PRO A 566 24.45 -8.31 -56.55
N LEU A 567 24.62 -7.33 -55.66
CA LEU A 567 25.05 -7.51 -54.27
C LEU A 567 23.81 -7.50 -53.37
N ASN A 568 23.51 -8.65 -52.78
CA ASN A 568 22.56 -8.79 -51.69
C ASN A 568 23.30 -9.38 -50.49
N LEU A 569 23.61 -8.54 -49.51
CA LEU A 569 24.40 -8.93 -48.34
C LEU A 569 23.64 -8.58 -47.06
N ARG A 570 23.56 -9.54 -46.16
CA ARG A 570 23.07 -9.32 -44.79
C ARG A 570 24.27 -9.31 -43.85
N ILE A 571 24.32 -8.33 -42.97
CA ILE A 571 25.37 -8.13 -41.97
C ILE A 571 24.73 -8.12 -40.58
N LYS A 572 25.21 -8.99 -39.70
CA LYS A 572 24.88 -9.00 -38.27
C LYS A 572 26.07 -8.47 -37.48
N TYR A 573 25.83 -7.46 -36.66
CA TYR A 573 26.78 -6.93 -35.68
C TYR A 573 26.38 -7.39 -34.29
N GLU A 574 27.28 -8.09 -33.61
CA GLU A 574 26.98 -8.70 -32.32
C GLU A 574 28.12 -8.48 -31.33
N ILE A 575 27.72 -8.30 -30.07
CA ILE A 575 28.58 -8.21 -28.90
C ILE A 575 27.99 -9.18 -27.89
N GLU A 576 28.81 -10.07 -27.35
CA GLU A 576 28.39 -11.12 -26.42
C GLU A 576 27.52 -10.57 -25.27
N GLY A 577 26.30 -11.10 -25.16
CA GLY A 577 25.32 -10.72 -24.13
C GLY A 577 24.52 -9.45 -24.42
N LEU A 578 24.69 -8.82 -25.60
CA LEU A 578 23.88 -7.70 -26.07
C LEU A 578 22.99 -8.11 -27.24
N ASN A 579 21.84 -7.45 -27.38
CA ASN A 579 20.97 -7.63 -28.53
C ASN A 579 21.69 -7.19 -29.82
N PRO A 580 21.81 -8.07 -30.85
CA PRO A 580 22.54 -7.76 -32.07
C PRO A 580 21.75 -6.85 -33.01
N GLN A 581 22.45 -6.22 -33.95
CA GLN A 581 21.83 -5.40 -35.01
C GLN A 581 22.07 -5.99 -36.39
N MET A 582 21.08 -5.85 -37.26
CA MET A 582 21.08 -6.38 -38.61
C MET A 582 21.00 -5.26 -39.64
N ARG A 583 21.80 -5.35 -40.71
CA ARG A 583 21.72 -4.48 -41.89
C ARG A 583 21.68 -5.33 -43.16
N GLU A 584 20.78 -5.01 -44.07
CA GLU A 584 20.74 -5.62 -45.41
C GLU A 584 21.12 -4.59 -46.46
N ILE A 585 21.97 -5.00 -47.40
CA ILE A 585 22.47 -4.18 -48.48
C ILE A 585 22.05 -4.84 -49.79
N SER A 586 21.25 -4.14 -50.59
CA SER A 586 20.81 -4.55 -51.93
C SER A 586 21.18 -3.51 -52.97
N LYS A 587 22.23 -3.76 -53.75
CA LYS A 587 22.73 -2.85 -54.79
C LYS A 587 23.34 -3.62 -55.97
N TYR A 588 23.39 -3.00 -57.15
CA TYR A 588 24.10 -3.57 -58.29
C TYR A 588 25.45 -2.88 -58.53
N ILE A 589 26.53 -3.64 -58.60
CA ILE A 589 27.91 -3.15 -58.80
C ILE A 589 28.25 -3.15 -60.30
N ALA A 590 28.72 -2.01 -60.82
CA ALA A 590 29.08 -1.84 -62.23
C ALA A 590 30.25 -2.76 -62.66
N PRO A 591 30.41 -3.08 -63.98
CA PRO A 591 31.49 -3.94 -64.51
C PRO A 591 32.94 -3.55 -64.18
N ARG A 592 33.19 -2.26 -63.88
CA ARG A 592 34.50 -1.76 -63.43
C ARG A 592 34.39 -1.01 -62.09
N GLY A 593 33.28 -1.22 -61.37
CA GLY A 593 32.93 -0.48 -60.16
C GLY A 593 33.37 -1.16 -58.88
N GLU A 594 33.50 -0.36 -57.83
CA GLU A 594 33.78 -0.79 -56.47
C GLU A 594 32.64 -0.32 -55.57
N PHE A 595 32.10 -1.22 -54.74
CA PHE A 595 31.13 -0.86 -53.71
C PHE A 595 31.85 -0.75 -52.37
N ARG A 596 31.67 0.39 -51.70
CA ARG A 596 32.22 0.64 -50.36
C ARG A 596 31.07 0.82 -49.37
N TYR A 597 31.19 0.14 -48.24
CA TYR A 597 30.26 0.27 -47.12
C TYR A 597 31.07 0.48 -45.83
N ILE A 598 30.74 1.54 -45.11
CA ILE A 598 31.38 1.88 -43.85
C ILE A 598 30.29 1.76 -42.79
N ALA A 599 30.60 1.06 -41.71
CA ALA A 599 29.75 1.01 -40.54
C ALA A 599 30.60 1.05 -39.29
N ARG A 600 30.05 1.66 -38.24
CA ARG A 600 30.57 1.60 -36.89
C ARG A 600 29.57 0.92 -35.99
N TYR A 601 30.06 0.18 -35.00
CA TYR A 601 29.19 -0.32 -33.96
C TYR A 601 29.87 -0.35 -32.59
N THR A 602 29.06 -0.20 -31.54
CA THR A 602 29.50 -0.24 -30.14
C THR A 602 28.39 -0.75 -29.25
N GLY A 603 28.72 -1.26 -28.06
CA GLY A 603 27.72 -1.65 -27.07
C GLY A 603 27.18 -0.45 -26.29
N LYS A 604 25.87 -0.46 -26.04
CA LYS A 604 25.16 0.52 -25.22
C LYS A 604 24.84 -0.04 -23.84
N GLU A 605 24.68 0.83 -22.84
CA GLU A 605 24.37 0.40 -21.47
C GLU A 605 22.98 -0.24 -21.38
N GLU A 606 22.11 0.12 -22.32
CA GLU A 606 20.74 -0.36 -22.49
C GLU A 606 20.64 -1.80 -23.04
N GLY A 607 21.76 -2.50 -23.22
CA GLY A 607 21.75 -3.94 -23.53
C GLY A 607 21.73 -4.29 -25.02
N TYR A 608 22.05 -3.36 -25.92
CA TYR A 608 22.08 -3.60 -27.37
C TYR A 608 23.35 -3.06 -28.05
N ALA A 609 23.68 -3.57 -29.23
CA ALA A 609 24.68 -2.98 -30.10
C ALA A 609 24.07 -1.82 -30.90
N ASP A 610 24.70 -0.65 -30.92
CA ASP A 610 24.29 0.48 -31.76
C ASP A 610 25.14 0.51 -33.03
N VAL A 611 24.53 0.75 -34.20
CA VAL A 611 25.18 0.69 -35.52
C VAL A 611 24.84 1.91 -36.36
N TRP A 612 25.86 2.67 -36.77
CA TRP A 612 25.72 3.87 -37.61
C TRP A 612 26.75 3.96 -38.74
#